data_AF-A0A441XUZ5-F1
#
_entry.id   AF-A0A441XUZ5-F1
#
_cell.length_a   1.000
_cell.length_b   1.000
_cell.length_c   1.000
_cell.angle_alpha   90.00
_cell.angle_beta   90.00
_cell.angle_gamma   90.00
#
_symmetry.space_group_name_H-M   'P 1'
#
loop_
_entity.id
_entity.type
_entity.pdbx_description
1 polymer ?
#
loop_
_entity_poly.entity_id
_entity_poly.type
_entity_poly.pdbx_seq_one_letter_code
_entity_poly.pdbx_strand_id
1 'polypeptide(L)'
;SMTLIEGTRQEEHAALIEHLRLRGDLTASFIIRTIAHGKVDFFGSALVALSQQSEQRVRTLLAGGHDVALQALLRSAGLAAATHAIILRALKIWREVANGKRLAGVQEVSWLMLKELGGQSAEGDLAGLVKSIHLDALRENARGHALAIAAA
;
A
#
# COMPACT_ATOMS: atom_id res chain seq x y z
N SER A 1 -2.79 1.82 13.32
CA SER A 1 -1.41 2.14 12.87
C SER A 1 -0.87 0.98 12.04
N MET A 2 0.26 1.15 11.33
CA MET A 2 0.88 0.06 10.56
C MET A 2 1.34 -1.13 11.39
N THR A 3 1.86 -0.86 12.59
CA THR A 3 2.25 -1.87 13.58
C THR A 3 1.09 -2.77 13.99
N LEU A 4 -0.14 -2.25 13.98
CA LEU A 4 -1.32 -3.05 14.29
C LEU A 4 -1.55 -4.14 13.24
N ILE A 5 -1.33 -3.84 11.95
CA ILE A 5 -1.46 -4.83 10.87
C ILE A 5 -0.42 -5.94 11.02
N GLU A 6 0.80 -5.61 11.42
CA GLU A 6 1.90 -6.57 11.60
C GLU A 6 1.64 -7.60 12.70
N GLY A 7 0.93 -7.20 13.75
CA GLY A 7 0.53 -8.10 14.83
C GLY A 7 -0.79 -8.85 14.60
N THR A 8 -1.48 -8.61 13.48
CA THR A 8 -2.81 -9.18 13.21
C THR A 8 -2.72 -10.34 12.22
N ARG A 9 -3.25 -11.50 12.60
CA ARG A 9 -3.25 -12.68 11.73
C ARG A 9 -4.19 -12.48 10.54
N GLN A 10 -3.94 -13.18 9.44
CA GLN A 10 -4.69 -12.95 8.20
C GLN A 10 -6.20 -13.21 8.37
N GLU A 11 -6.57 -14.24 9.14
CA GLU A 11 -7.96 -14.55 9.48
C GLU A 11 -8.66 -13.45 10.31
N GLU A 12 -7.89 -12.59 10.98
CA GLU A 12 -8.39 -11.47 11.79
C GLU A 12 -8.48 -10.16 10.99
N HIS A 13 -7.95 -10.11 9.75
CA HIS A 13 -7.96 -8.89 8.93
C HIS A 13 -9.37 -8.37 8.70
N ALA A 14 -10.34 -9.26 8.40
CA ALA A 14 -11.72 -8.85 8.18
C ALA A 14 -12.33 -8.14 9.40
N ALA A 15 -12.08 -8.67 10.60
CA ALA A 15 -12.55 -8.05 11.84
C ALA A 15 -11.88 -6.70 12.10
N LEU A 16 -10.56 -6.60 11.88
CA LEU A 16 -9.83 -5.33 12.03
C LEU A 16 -10.32 -4.28 11.01
N ILE A 17 -10.58 -4.67 9.76
CA ILE A 17 -11.08 -3.77 8.72
C ILE A 17 -12.45 -3.23 9.09
N GLU A 18 -13.38 -4.09 9.53
CA GLU A 18 -14.72 -3.65 9.92
C GLU A 18 -14.65 -2.69 11.12
N HIS A 19 -13.78 -3.00 12.08
CA HIS A 19 -13.54 -2.14 13.22
C HIS A 19 -12.99 -0.75 12.81
N LEU A 20 -12.00 -0.69 11.91
CA LEU A 20 -11.48 0.57 11.37
C LEU A 20 -12.56 1.33 10.58
N ARG A 21 -13.42 0.62 9.85
CA ARG A 21 -14.53 1.21 9.08
C ARG A 21 -15.53 1.89 10.00
N LEU A 22 -15.96 1.20 11.06
CA LEU A 22 -16.91 1.72 12.05
C LEU A 22 -16.37 2.95 12.79
N ARG A 23 -15.04 3.02 12.99
CA ARG A 23 -14.38 4.19 13.60
C ARG A 23 -14.06 5.32 12.63
N GLY A 24 -14.23 5.13 11.33
CA GLY A 24 -13.81 6.09 10.30
C GLY A 24 -12.29 6.13 10.06
N ASP A 25 -11.55 5.18 10.61
CA ASP A 25 -10.08 5.09 10.51
C ASP A 25 -9.61 4.43 9.21
N LEU A 26 -10.50 3.74 8.49
CA LEU A 26 -10.22 3.15 7.16
C LEU A 26 -10.22 4.22 6.05
N THR A 27 -9.34 5.21 6.19
CA THR A 27 -9.24 6.36 5.29
C THR A 27 -8.44 6.06 4.02
N ALA A 28 -8.58 6.90 2.99
CA ALA A 28 -7.73 6.81 1.79
C ALA A 28 -6.22 6.90 2.14
N SER A 29 -5.87 7.77 3.10
CA SER A 29 -4.49 7.90 3.59
C SER A 29 -3.97 6.58 4.20
N PHE A 30 -4.80 5.93 5.01
CA PHE A 30 -4.48 4.63 5.60
C PHE A 30 -4.30 3.54 4.53
N ILE A 31 -5.17 3.49 3.52
CA ILE A 31 -5.06 2.55 2.40
C ILE A 31 -3.79 2.78 1.58
N ILE A 32 -3.46 4.04 1.27
CA ILE A 32 -2.23 4.39 0.54
C ILE A 32 -0.98 4.01 1.33
N ARG A 33 -0.96 4.25 2.64
CA ARG A 33 0.15 3.85 3.51
C ARG A 33 0.28 2.32 3.58
N THR A 34 -0.84 1.61 3.70
CA THR A 34 -0.89 0.14 3.71
C THR A 34 -0.21 -0.45 2.47
N ILE A 35 -0.58 0.02 1.28
CA ILE A 35 0.00 -0.50 0.04
C ILE A 35 1.43 -0.02 -0.18
N ALA A 36 1.78 1.20 0.21
CA ALA A 36 3.15 1.71 0.11
C ALA A 36 4.13 0.87 0.94
N HIS A 37 3.68 0.30 2.05
CA HIS A 37 4.46 -0.58 2.92
C HIS A 37 4.33 -2.08 2.61
N GLY A 38 3.70 -2.44 1.49
CA GLY A 38 3.65 -3.82 1.02
C GLY A 38 2.74 -4.74 1.81
N LYS A 39 1.77 -4.21 2.58
CA LYS A 39 0.76 -5.02 3.26
C LYS A 39 -0.33 -5.47 2.29
N VAL A 40 0.06 -6.21 1.25
CA VAL A 40 -0.78 -6.58 0.10
C VAL A 40 -1.96 -7.46 0.52
N ASP A 41 -1.77 -8.40 1.46
CA ASP A 41 -2.85 -9.26 1.96
C ASP A 41 -3.92 -8.45 2.70
N PHE A 42 -3.50 -7.56 3.60
CA PHE A 42 -4.42 -6.67 4.31
C PHE A 42 -5.14 -5.72 3.35
N PHE A 43 -4.42 -5.16 2.36
CA PHE A 43 -5.02 -4.37 1.29
C PHE A 43 -6.04 -5.17 0.48
N GLY A 44 -5.76 -6.45 0.19
CA GLY A 44 -6.71 -7.35 -0.46
C GLY A 44 -7.98 -7.57 0.36
N SER A 45 -7.84 -7.86 1.65
CA SER A 45 -8.99 -7.97 2.56
C SER A 45 -9.79 -6.66 2.63
N ALA A 46 -9.12 -5.50 2.62
CA ALA A 46 -9.79 -4.21 2.59
C ALA A 46 -10.57 -4.00 1.29
N LEU A 47 -10.02 -4.39 0.14
CA LEU A 47 -10.74 -4.35 -1.13
C LEU A 47 -11.95 -5.28 -1.15
N VAL A 48 -11.87 -6.47 -0.56
CA VAL A 48 -13.04 -7.37 -0.41
C VAL A 48 -14.16 -6.66 0.36
N ALA A 49 -13.84 -6.12 1.54
CA ALA A 49 -14.82 -5.44 2.38
C ALA A 49 -15.44 -4.19 1.71
N LEU A 50 -14.63 -3.42 0.98
CA LEU A 50 -15.05 -2.16 0.36
C LEU A 50 -15.76 -2.34 -0.97
N SER A 51 -15.41 -3.35 -1.77
CA SER A 51 -15.94 -3.55 -3.13
C SER A 51 -17.05 -4.58 -3.24
N GLN A 52 -17.30 -5.34 -2.17
CA GLN A 52 -18.23 -6.48 -2.16
C GLN A 52 -17.91 -7.54 -3.24
N GLN A 53 -16.67 -7.57 -3.73
CA GLN A 53 -16.17 -8.62 -4.62
C GLN A 53 -15.70 -9.83 -3.81
N SER A 54 -15.79 -11.02 -4.40
CA SER A 54 -15.30 -12.23 -3.74
C SER A 54 -13.79 -12.18 -3.49
N GLU A 55 -13.35 -12.78 -2.39
CA GLU A 55 -11.93 -12.88 -2.02
C GLU A 55 -11.10 -13.54 -3.12
N GLN A 56 -11.64 -14.60 -3.75
CA GLN A 56 -10.99 -15.25 -4.88
C GLN A 56 -10.73 -14.28 -6.04
N ARG A 57 -11.74 -13.47 -6.42
CA ARG A 57 -11.59 -12.49 -7.50
C ARG A 57 -10.54 -11.43 -7.16
N VAL A 58 -10.58 -10.90 -5.95
CA VAL A 58 -9.60 -9.89 -5.50
C VAL A 58 -8.19 -10.46 -5.54
N ARG A 59 -7.96 -11.67 -4.99
CA ARG A 59 -6.66 -12.34 -5.03
C ARG A 59 -6.15 -12.55 -6.45
N THR A 60 -7.00 -13.04 -7.36
CA THR A 60 -6.63 -13.24 -8.77
C THR A 60 -6.20 -11.93 -9.43
N LEU A 61 -6.91 -10.83 -9.17
CA LEU A 61 -6.57 -9.52 -9.74
C LEU A 61 -5.26 -8.97 -9.19
N LEU A 62 -5.03 -9.08 -7.88
CA LEU A 62 -3.81 -8.61 -7.24
C LEU A 62 -2.58 -9.38 -7.73
N ALA A 63 -2.71 -10.69 -7.97
CA ALA A 63 -1.66 -11.54 -8.51
C ALA A 63 -1.43 -11.35 -10.03
N GLY A 64 -2.49 -11.18 -10.82
CA GLY A 64 -2.43 -11.18 -12.29
C GLY A 64 -1.96 -9.87 -12.93
N GLY A 65 -2.09 -8.73 -12.23
CA GLY A 65 -1.56 -7.44 -12.71
C GLY A 65 -2.30 -6.84 -13.91
N HIS A 66 -3.59 -7.14 -14.06
CA HIS A 66 -4.43 -6.57 -15.11
C HIS A 66 -4.89 -5.17 -14.72
N ASP A 67 -4.16 -4.13 -15.16
CA ASP A 67 -4.37 -2.75 -14.71
C ASP A 67 -5.82 -2.24 -14.90
N VAL A 68 -6.47 -2.54 -16.03
CA VAL A 68 -7.87 -2.14 -16.27
C VAL A 68 -8.81 -2.75 -15.24
N ALA A 69 -8.66 -4.04 -14.96
CA ALA A 69 -9.50 -4.74 -13.99
C ALA A 69 -9.20 -4.31 -12.55
N LEU A 70 -7.94 -4.00 -12.24
CA LEU A 70 -7.54 -3.41 -10.97
C LEU A 70 -8.15 -2.01 -10.79
N GLN A 71 -8.10 -1.13 -11.79
CA GLN A 71 -8.75 0.19 -11.71
C GLN A 71 -10.26 0.07 -11.48
N ALA A 72 -10.92 -0.87 -12.15
CA ALA A 72 -12.33 -1.16 -11.92
C ALA A 72 -12.59 -1.61 -10.47
N LEU A 73 -11.73 -2.48 -9.92
CA LEU A 73 -11.78 -2.90 -8.52
C LEU A 73 -11.58 -1.73 -7.55
N LEU A 74 -10.55 -0.89 -7.76
CA LEU A 74 -10.28 0.29 -6.93
C LEU A 74 -11.46 1.26 -6.94
N ARG A 75 -12.08 1.47 -8.11
CA ARG A 75 -13.28 2.29 -8.25
C ARG A 75 -14.47 1.69 -7.49
N SER A 76 -14.69 0.38 -7.61
CA SER A 76 -15.77 -0.31 -6.87
C SER A 76 -15.56 -0.29 -5.36
N ALA A 77 -14.30 -0.21 -4.90
CA ALA A 77 -13.95 -0.02 -3.49
C ALA A 77 -14.07 1.44 -3.00
N GLY A 78 -14.57 2.36 -3.83
CA GLY A 78 -14.75 3.77 -3.48
C GLY A 78 -13.47 4.60 -3.48
N LEU A 79 -12.35 4.09 -4.02
CA LEU A 79 -11.10 4.84 -4.07
C LEU A 79 -11.11 5.87 -5.20
N ALA A 80 -10.74 7.11 -4.87
CA ALA A 80 -10.68 8.22 -5.82
C ALA A 80 -9.72 7.92 -6.98
N ALA A 81 -10.12 8.26 -8.21
CA ALA A 81 -9.36 7.98 -9.43
C ALA A 81 -7.91 8.52 -9.39
N ALA A 82 -7.70 9.67 -8.75
CA ALA A 82 -6.38 10.27 -8.57
C ALA A 82 -5.38 9.36 -7.81
N THR A 83 -5.87 8.40 -7.02
CA THR A 83 -5.02 7.46 -6.26
C THR A 83 -4.64 6.21 -7.06
N HIS A 84 -5.30 5.94 -8.19
CA HIS A 84 -5.17 4.64 -8.87
C HIS A 84 -3.76 4.42 -9.41
N ALA A 85 -3.14 5.43 -10.01
CA ALA A 85 -1.81 5.32 -10.61
C ALA A 85 -0.74 4.91 -9.58
N ILE A 86 -0.72 5.57 -8.41
CA ILE A 86 0.24 5.25 -7.34
C ILE A 86 0.00 3.86 -6.74
N ILE A 87 -1.26 3.43 -6.60
CA ILE A 87 -1.61 2.11 -6.06
C ILE A 87 -1.17 1.01 -7.05
N LEU A 88 -1.45 1.20 -8.34
CA LEU A 88 -1.01 0.27 -9.39
C LEU A 88 0.52 0.17 -9.45
N ARG A 89 1.22 1.31 -9.36
CA ARG A 89 2.68 1.34 -9.32
C ARG A 89 3.23 0.52 -8.15
N ALA A 90 2.69 0.71 -6.95
CA ALA A 90 3.09 -0.06 -5.77
C ALA A 90 2.81 -1.56 -5.94
N LEU A 91 1.60 -1.94 -6.38
CA LEU A 91 1.22 -3.33 -6.60
C LEU A 91 2.14 -4.04 -7.61
N LYS A 92 2.53 -3.34 -8.69
CA LYS A 92 3.46 -3.89 -9.67
C LYS A 92 4.82 -4.22 -9.03
N ILE A 93 5.36 -3.30 -8.23
CA ILE A 93 6.64 -3.49 -7.55
C ILE A 93 6.54 -4.65 -6.55
N TRP A 94 5.49 -4.69 -5.74
CA TRP A 94 5.32 -5.76 -4.77
C TRP A 94 5.12 -7.14 -5.41
N ARG A 95 4.46 -7.21 -6.57
CA ARG A 95 4.42 -8.45 -7.37
C ARG A 95 5.82 -8.86 -7.84
N GLU A 96 6.64 -7.92 -8.30
CA GLU A 96 8.01 -8.24 -8.71
C GLU A 96 8.85 -8.74 -7.53
N VAL A 97 8.71 -8.12 -6.35
CA VAL A 97 9.36 -8.57 -5.11
C VAL A 97 8.90 -9.97 -4.70
N ALA A 98 7.58 -10.21 -4.66
CA ALA A 98 7.03 -11.52 -4.31
C ALA A 98 7.46 -12.64 -5.27
N ASN A 99 7.71 -12.30 -6.54
CA ASN A 99 8.21 -13.24 -7.55
C ASN A 99 9.75 -13.32 -7.60
N GLY A 100 10.47 -12.70 -6.66
CA GLY A 100 11.94 -12.70 -6.63
C GLY A 100 12.62 -11.95 -7.79
N LYS A 101 11.87 -11.13 -8.53
CA LYS A 101 12.38 -10.38 -9.70
C LYS A 101 12.99 -9.03 -9.33
N ARG A 102 12.76 -8.56 -8.11
CA ARG A 102 13.21 -7.26 -7.60
C ARG A 102 13.48 -7.33 -6.11
N LEU A 103 14.56 -6.70 -5.67
CA LEU A 103 14.77 -6.38 -4.25
C LEU A 103 14.35 -4.93 -4.05
N ALA A 104 13.21 -4.70 -3.41
CA ALA A 104 12.69 -3.36 -3.13
C ALA A 104 12.01 -3.32 -1.76
N GLY A 105 12.10 -2.14 -1.13
CA GLY A 105 11.42 -1.84 0.13
C GLY A 105 10.56 -0.58 0.02
N VAL A 106 9.97 -0.18 1.14
CA VAL A 106 9.05 0.97 1.25
C VAL A 106 9.66 2.25 0.67
N GLN A 107 10.97 2.47 0.85
CA GLN A 107 11.66 3.64 0.31
C GLN A 107 11.62 3.70 -1.22
N GLU A 108 11.94 2.61 -1.92
CA GLU A 108 11.90 2.58 -3.39
C GLU A 108 10.46 2.66 -3.89
N VAL A 109 9.54 1.94 -3.24
CA VAL A 109 8.11 1.92 -3.62
C VAL A 109 7.49 3.31 -3.49
N SER A 110 7.65 3.96 -2.34
CA SER A 110 7.12 5.31 -2.11
C SER A 110 7.72 6.36 -3.06
N TRP A 111 9.00 6.22 -3.42
CA TRP A 111 9.63 7.08 -4.43
C TRP A 111 9.04 6.87 -5.83
N LEU A 112 8.84 5.62 -6.25
CA LEU A 112 8.22 5.31 -7.54
C LEU A 112 6.74 5.71 -7.59
N MET A 113 6.03 5.61 -6.47
CA MET A 113 4.68 6.19 -6.33
C MET A 113 4.73 7.72 -6.52
N LEU A 114 5.67 8.42 -5.88
CA LEU A 114 5.78 9.87 -6.01
C LEU A 114 6.08 10.29 -7.46
N LYS A 115 6.85 9.48 -8.20
CA LYS A 115 7.09 9.72 -9.63
C LYS A 115 5.82 9.72 -10.48
N GLU A 116 4.84 8.89 -10.17
CA GLU A 116 3.54 8.91 -10.87
C GLU A 116 2.79 10.23 -10.67
N LEU A 117 3.11 10.98 -9.61
CA LEU A 117 2.51 12.27 -9.30
C LEU A 117 3.31 13.47 -9.85
N GLY A 118 4.39 13.24 -10.60
CA GLY A 118 5.31 14.29 -11.06
C GLY A 118 6.58 14.43 -10.23
N GLY A 119 6.85 13.51 -9.29
CA GLY A 119 8.10 13.46 -8.55
C GLY A 119 8.20 14.52 -7.45
N GLN A 120 9.40 15.06 -7.22
CA GLN A 120 9.65 15.97 -6.10
C GLN A 120 8.85 17.29 -6.20
N SER A 121 8.59 17.76 -7.40
CA SER A 121 7.81 18.98 -7.66
C SER A 121 6.29 18.75 -7.57
N ALA A 122 5.83 17.52 -7.30
CA ALA A 122 4.41 17.23 -7.18
C ALA A 122 3.77 17.98 -6.00
N GLU A 123 2.62 18.60 -6.22
CA GLU A 123 1.87 19.38 -5.23
C GLU A 123 0.54 18.71 -4.87
N GLY A 124 -0.10 19.21 -3.81
CA GLY A 124 -1.39 18.72 -3.31
C GLY A 124 -1.29 17.59 -2.28
N ASP A 125 -2.43 17.30 -1.65
CA ASP A 125 -2.52 16.43 -0.47
C ASP A 125 -1.99 15.02 -0.72
N LEU A 126 -2.28 14.45 -1.90
CA LEU A 126 -1.82 13.10 -2.26
C LEU A 126 -0.30 13.05 -2.39
N ALA A 127 0.31 14.05 -3.05
CA ALA A 127 1.76 14.16 -3.16
C ALA A 127 2.40 14.38 -1.79
N GLY A 128 1.81 15.25 -0.95
CA GLY A 128 2.23 15.47 0.43
C GLY A 128 2.21 14.18 1.26
N LEU A 129 1.16 13.37 1.13
CA LEU A 129 1.06 12.07 1.78
C LEU A 129 2.17 11.12 1.32
N VAL A 130 2.37 10.94 0.01
CA VAL A 130 3.40 10.02 -0.51
C VAL A 130 4.81 10.49 -0.14
N LYS A 131 5.07 11.81 -0.15
CA LYS A 131 6.32 12.40 0.37
C LYS A 131 6.53 12.08 1.85
N SER A 132 5.49 12.19 2.68
CA SER A 132 5.60 11.86 4.11
C SER A 132 5.97 10.39 4.31
N ILE A 133 5.33 9.46 3.58
CA ILE A 133 5.65 8.03 3.62
C ILE A 133 7.10 7.77 3.19
N HIS A 134 7.55 8.44 2.13
CA HIS A 134 8.92 8.32 1.65
C HIS A 134 9.96 8.80 2.67
N LEU A 135 9.71 9.94 3.31
CA LEU A 135 10.57 10.48 4.36
C LEU A 135 10.60 9.58 5.60
N ASP A 136 9.46 9.01 5.99
CA ASP A 136 9.39 8.04 7.09
C ASP A 136 10.24 6.80 6.77
N ALA A 137 10.15 6.28 5.55
CA ALA A 137 10.95 5.14 5.11
C ALA A 137 12.46 5.44 5.08
N LEU A 138 12.85 6.63 4.62
CA LEU A 138 14.26 7.08 4.66
C LEU A 138 14.79 7.13 6.10
N ARG A 139 14.01 7.70 7.03
CA ARG A 139 14.39 7.77 8.44
C ARG A 139 14.56 6.38 9.05
N GLU A 140 13.65 5.46 8.74
CA GLU A 140 13.69 4.11 9.26
C GLU A 140 14.91 3.33 8.74
N ASN A 141 15.18 3.41 7.44
CA ASN A 141 16.38 2.79 6.86
C ASN A 141 17.67 3.38 7.45
N ALA A 142 17.74 4.70 7.64
CA ALA A 142 18.89 5.35 8.27
C ALA A 142 19.14 4.86 9.70
N ARG A 143 18.08 4.68 10.51
CA ARG A 143 18.19 4.07 11.85
C ARG A 143 18.67 2.63 11.78
N GLY A 144 18.12 1.83 10.87
CA GLY A 144 18.56 0.45 10.64
C GLY A 144 20.04 0.35 10.29
N HIS A 145 20.53 1.21 9.40
CA HIS A 145 21.96 1.27 9.06
C HIS A 145 22.83 1.70 10.24
N ALA A 146 22.42 2.71 11.02
CA ALA A 146 23.16 3.14 12.20
C ALA A 146 23.27 2.03 13.25
N LEU A 147 22.19 1.27 13.48
CA LEU A 147 22.18 0.11 14.39
C LEU A 147 23.09 -1.02 13.88
N ALA A 148 23.07 -1.30 12.58
CA ALA A 148 23.93 -2.32 11.98
C ALA A 148 25.42 -1.96 12.11
N ILE A 149 25.78 -0.67 11.96
CA ILE A 149 27.15 -0.18 12.17
C ILE A 149 27.53 -0.28 13.65
N ALA A 150 26.63 0.03 14.58
CA ALA A 150 26.91 -0.06 16.02
C ALA A 150 27.04 -1.50 16.54
N ALA A 151 26.48 -2.47 15.82
CA ALA A 151 26.53 -3.89 16.16
C ALA A 151 27.70 -4.65 15.48
N ALA A 152 28.45 -3.99 14.59
CA ALA A 152 29.62 -4.53 13.89
C ALA A 152 30.92 -4.22 14.65
#